data_AF-A0A7X6P1X0-F1
#
_entry.id   AF-A0A7X6P1X0-F1
#
_cell.length_a   1.000
_cell.length_b   1.000
_cell.length_c   1.000
_cell.angle_alpha   90.00
_cell.angle_beta   90.00
_cell.angle_gamma   90.00
#
_symmetry.space_group_name_H-M   'P 1'
#
loop_
_entity.id
_entity.type
_entity.pdbx_description
1 polymer ?
#
loop_
_entity_poly.entity_id
_entity_poly.type
_entity_poly.pdbx_seq_one_letter_code
_entity_poly.pdbx_strand_id
1 'polypeptide(L)'
;EFVGVATGARLDSLGAPAVVVELENASPVPVAVALVVETTAPATLHGNGLDVDGVGGLRLTRPAAGIVTAANDDALLAALEAGEQSNAAAGDIVSGAIALLIPLPHAAHAVAAIGSPRDGQPLAAELDRSAVPRIESIGRGWRAHLATSPELRSGVRRRDAMLREQLADVLMGPDWGVDDAAGVATVAEALARCGRVDLGEALDTLLNEQRSNGSFAAADPVGATAQVLRAIGATWSGGVSGDAGVRLLEVAALGAHFLDRRRNRAAVASLGSEVSFGFESVIGLAEDLGESELASRFRQRCLALGVGSPLVGARADERIAALGGGLSFADAAGRPSVAQSAAFVIRATTELVADRADAVDLYPGYVASLAGNELDIESMPTRWGILSFSLRWHGRRPAVLWELSPWSERSPMRPFALTCASIDPTWRSTDRSGEALLAEPAEAEFEAPPEFVAEHLLSESSDGHSHGDWNAVPDFGDTGEVADGGTFS
;
A
#
# COMPACT_ATOMS: atom_id res chain seq x y z
N GLU A 1 -27.44 14.94 17.60
CA GLU A 1 -26.09 15.11 17.03
C GLU A 1 -26.20 15.14 15.51
N PHE A 2 -25.34 15.86 14.81
CA PHE A 2 -25.24 15.77 13.36
C PHE A 2 -23.96 15.02 13.03
N VAL A 3 -24.07 13.96 12.23
CA VAL A 3 -22.94 13.09 11.91
C VAL A 3 -22.82 13.01 10.39
N GLY A 4 -21.63 13.33 9.87
CA GLY A 4 -21.25 13.10 8.49
C GLY A 4 -20.10 12.10 8.44
N VAL A 5 -20.24 11.07 7.61
CA VAL A 5 -19.18 10.08 7.38
C VAL A 5 -18.90 9.99 5.90
N ALA A 6 -17.62 9.93 5.53
CA ALA A 6 -17.18 9.80 4.14
C ALA A 6 -16.30 8.56 3.98
N THR A 7 -16.54 7.77 2.93
CA THR A 7 -15.79 6.55 2.63
C THR A 7 -15.61 6.36 1.13
N GLY A 8 -14.42 5.99 0.68
CA GLY A 8 -14.18 5.59 -0.71
C GLY A 8 -14.77 4.22 -1.03
N ALA A 9 -15.45 4.08 -2.17
CA ALA A 9 -15.97 2.82 -2.66
C ALA A 9 -16.05 2.82 -4.19
N ARG A 10 -16.00 1.64 -4.80
CA ARG A 10 -16.39 1.49 -6.21
C ARG A 10 -17.91 1.33 -6.28
N LEU A 11 -18.57 2.18 -7.06
CA LEU A 11 -20.01 2.11 -7.28
C LEU A 11 -20.28 1.76 -8.74
N ASP A 12 -20.82 0.57 -8.99
CA ASP A 12 -21.17 0.13 -10.35
C ASP A 12 -22.18 1.09 -11.02
N SER A 13 -23.09 1.67 -10.23
CA SER A 13 -24.07 2.66 -10.71
C SER A 13 -23.45 3.96 -11.23
N LEU A 14 -22.24 4.32 -10.78
CA LEU A 14 -21.49 5.46 -11.28
C LEU A 14 -20.43 5.06 -12.31
N GLY A 15 -20.17 3.75 -12.48
CA GLY A 15 -19.09 3.25 -13.33
C GLY A 15 -17.69 3.65 -12.87
N ALA A 16 -17.54 4.15 -11.65
CA ALA A 16 -16.31 4.75 -11.14
C ALA A 16 -16.18 4.62 -9.61
N PRO A 17 -14.96 4.76 -9.05
CA PRO A 17 -14.74 5.07 -7.65
C PRO A 17 -15.45 6.35 -7.29
N ALA A 18 -16.02 6.33 -6.11
CA ALA A 18 -16.61 7.49 -5.53
C ALA A 18 -16.28 7.58 -4.05
N VAL A 19 -16.17 8.81 -3.57
CA VAL A 19 -16.32 9.09 -2.15
C VAL A 19 -17.82 9.15 -1.86
N VAL A 20 -18.30 8.20 -1.07
CA VAL A 20 -19.68 8.17 -0.56
C VAL A 20 -19.72 8.94 0.74
N VAL A 21 -20.59 9.94 0.81
CA VAL A 21 -20.84 10.74 2.01
C VAL A 21 -22.24 10.43 2.52
N GLU A 22 -22.34 9.92 3.73
CA GLU A 22 -23.61 9.70 4.43
C GLU A 22 -23.77 10.77 5.52
N LEU A 23 -24.90 11.46 5.50
CA LEU A 23 -25.25 12.53 6.43
C LEU A 23 -26.47 12.12 7.23
N GLU A 24 -26.38 12.16 8.55
CA GLU A 24 -27.47 11.84 9.47
C GLU A 24 -27.77 12.99 10.41
N ASN A 25 -29.04 13.37 10.50
CA ASN A 25 -29.52 14.27 11.55
C ASN A 25 -30.13 13.48 12.71
N ALA A 26 -29.29 13.09 13.68
CA ALA A 26 -29.71 12.51 14.95
C ALA A 26 -30.10 13.57 15.99
N SER A 27 -30.22 14.85 15.62
CA SER A 27 -30.70 15.92 16.51
C SER A 27 -32.24 16.02 16.45
N PRO A 28 -32.90 16.48 17.53
CA PRO A 28 -34.37 16.66 17.54
C PRO A 28 -34.83 17.85 16.68
N VAL A 29 -33.91 18.62 16.09
CA VAL A 29 -34.21 19.83 15.31
C VAL A 29 -33.90 19.58 13.83
N PRO A 30 -34.78 19.96 12.89
CA PRO A 30 -34.45 19.95 11.48
C PRO A 30 -33.25 20.85 11.18
N VAL A 31 -32.30 20.37 10.37
CA VAL A 31 -31.14 21.14 9.91
C VAL A 31 -31.11 21.16 8.38
N ALA A 32 -30.41 22.13 7.79
CA ALA A 32 -30.05 22.10 6.39
C ALA A 32 -28.53 21.96 6.28
N VAL A 33 -28.06 21.11 5.38
CA VAL A 33 -26.63 20.91 5.12
C VAL A 33 -26.31 21.41 3.72
N ALA A 34 -25.25 22.20 3.61
CA ALA A 34 -24.68 22.60 2.33
C ALA A 34 -23.50 21.66 1.99
N LEU A 35 -23.57 20.98 0.83
CA LEU A 35 -22.39 20.40 0.22
C LEU A 35 -21.79 21.43 -0.73
N VAL A 36 -20.56 21.87 -0.43
CA VAL A 36 -19.90 22.98 -1.13
C VAL A 36 -18.85 22.43 -2.09
N VAL A 37 -18.89 22.89 -3.34
CA VAL A 37 -17.87 22.66 -4.36
C VAL A 37 -17.29 24.01 -4.75
N GLU A 38 -16.00 24.18 -4.57
CA GLU A 38 -15.25 25.33 -5.08
C GLU A 38 -14.46 24.91 -6.32
N THR A 39 -14.63 25.66 -7.41
CA THR A 39 -13.99 25.33 -8.68
C THR A 39 -13.75 26.55 -9.55
N THR A 40 -12.60 26.58 -10.22
CA THR A 40 -12.33 27.53 -11.31
C THR A 40 -12.73 26.98 -12.68
N ALA A 41 -12.99 25.68 -12.78
CA ALA A 41 -13.48 25.04 -13.99
C ALA A 41 -15.01 25.21 -14.12
N PRO A 42 -15.54 25.26 -15.36
CA PRO A 42 -16.99 25.28 -15.57
C PRO A 42 -17.67 24.10 -14.89
N ALA A 43 -18.80 24.35 -14.25
CA ALA A 43 -19.60 23.35 -13.59
C ALA A 43 -21.04 23.36 -14.11
N THR A 44 -21.51 22.23 -14.62
CA THR A 44 -22.89 22.04 -15.09
C THR A 44 -23.77 21.56 -13.94
N LEU A 45 -24.83 22.29 -13.63
CA LEU A 45 -25.77 21.95 -12.55
C LEU A 45 -26.79 20.89 -12.97
N HIS A 46 -27.14 20.00 -12.06
CA HIS A 46 -28.20 19.00 -12.19
C HIS A 46 -29.17 19.09 -11.02
N GLY A 47 -30.41 18.62 -11.18
CA GLY A 47 -31.39 18.63 -10.08
C GLY A 47 -30.92 17.87 -8.83
N ASN A 48 -30.06 16.87 -9.03
CA ASN A 48 -29.52 15.99 -7.99
C ASN A 48 -27.99 16.08 -7.90
N GLY A 49 -27.34 17.16 -8.34
CA GLY A 49 -25.88 17.20 -8.37
C GLY A 49 -25.26 18.28 -9.23
N LEU A 50 -23.98 18.11 -9.56
CA LEU A 50 -23.26 18.93 -10.54
C LEU A 50 -22.10 18.13 -11.15
N ASP A 51 -21.66 18.52 -12.34
CA ASP A 51 -20.41 18.06 -12.95
C ASP A 51 -19.45 19.23 -13.09
N VAL A 52 -18.20 19.04 -12.71
CA VAL A 52 -17.10 19.98 -12.91
C VAL A 52 -16.23 19.47 -14.06
N ASP A 53 -16.10 20.28 -15.10
CA ASP A 53 -15.42 19.92 -16.34
C ASP A 53 -13.97 19.48 -16.07
N GLY A 54 -13.65 18.26 -16.52
CA GLY A 54 -12.31 17.67 -16.39
C GLY A 54 -11.91 17.27 -14.97
N VAL A 55 -12.81 17.37 -13.98
CA VAL A 55 -12.52 17.07 -12.57
C VAL A 55 -13.35 15.89 -12.07
N GLY A 56 -14.68 16.00 -12.12
CA GLY A 56 -15.53 15.09 -11.37
C GLY A 56 -16.98 15.52 -11.32
N GLY A 57 -17.78 14.78 -10.58
CA GLY A 57 -19.16 15.13 -10.35
C GLY A 57 -19.62 14.73 -8.96
N LEU A 58 -20.52 15.55 -8.43
CA LEU A 58 -21.23 15.32 -7.19
C LEU A 58 -22.65 14.87 -7.54
N ARG A 59 -23.09 13.76 -6.95
CA ARG A 59 -24.45 13.22 -7.09
C ARG A 59 -25.09 13.03 -5.73
N LEU A 60 -26.36 13.38 -5.63
CA LEU A 60 -27.19 13.24 -4.45
C LEU A 60 -28.24 12.18 -4.71
N THR A 61 -28.57 11.38 -3.70
CA THR A 61 -29.69 10.42 -3.80
C THR A 61 -31.08 11.08 -3.70
N ARG A 62 -31.10 12.42 -3.55
CA ARG A 62 -32.31 13.24 -3.51
C ARG A 62 -32.04 14.61 -4.12
N PRO A 63 -33.07 15.29 -4.67
CA PRO A 63 -32.91 16.64 -5.18
C PRO A 63 -32.41 17.61 -4.11
N ALA A 64 -31.54 18.52 -4.53
CA ALA A 64 -31.20 19.67 -3.70
C ALA A 64 -32.45 20.55 -3.53
N ALA A 65 -32.71 21.02 -2.31
CA ALA A 65 -33.82 21.94 -2.05
C ALA A 65 -33.53 23.37 -2.52
N GLY A 66 -32.26 23.68 -2.76
CA GLY A 66 -31.80 24.95 -3.28
C GLY A 66 -30.34 24.85 -3.72
N ILE A 67 -29.96 25.75 -4.61
CA ILE A 67 -28.58 25.94 -5.06
C ILE A 67 -28.19 27.38 -4.76
N VAL A 68 -27.02 27.57 -4.17
CA VAL A 68 -26.43 28.90 -3.96
C VAL A 68 -25.09 28.93 -4.66
N THR A 69 -24.86 29.96 -5.46
CA THR A 69 -23.62 30.17 -6.20
C THR A 69 -23.03 31.52 -5.84
N ALA A 70 -21.72 31.57 -5.66
CA ALA A 70 -20.98 32.79 -5.36
C ALA A 70 -19.60 32.74 -6.01
N ALA A 71 -18.90 33.88 -6.03
CA ALA A 71 -17.57 33.98 -6.63
C ALA A 71 -16.50 33.18 -5.86
N ASN A 72 -16.66 33.04 -4.53
CA ASN A 72 -15.72 32.37 -3.62
C ASN A 72 -16.45 31.89 -2.35
N ASP A 73 -15.72 31.19 -1.48
CA ASP A 73 -16.23 30.61 -0.23
C ASP A 73 -16.79 31.65 0.75
N ASP A 74 -16.11 32.78 0.94
CA ASP A 74 -16.52 33.88 1.83
C ASP A 74 -17.86 34.47 1.40
N ALA A 75 -18.02 34.76 0.11
CA ALA A 75 -19.27 35.28 -0.44
C ALA A 75 -20.39 34.23 -0.39
N LEU A 76 -20.06 32.94 -0.57
CA LEU A 76 -21.02 31.85 -0.44
C LEU A 76 -21.53 31.75 1.00
N LEU A 77 -20.63 31.82 1.99
CA LEU A 77 -21.00 31.77 3.39
C LEU A 77 -21.94 32.92 3.77
N ALA A 78 -21.61 34.15 3.34
CA ALA A 78 -22.46 35.32 3.57
C ALA A 78 -23.86 35.16 2.94
N ALA A 79 -23.94 34.62 1.71
CA ALA A 79 -25.21 34.36 1.04
C ALA A 79 -26.04 33.30 1.77
N LEU A 80 -25.39 32.24 2.27
CA LEU A 80 -26.05 31.19 3.06
C LEU A 80 -26.59 31.71 4.40
N GLU A 81 -25.82 32.54 5.10
CA GLU A 81 -26.25 33.18 6.36
C GLU A 81 -27.42 34.16 6.15
N ALA A 82 -27.44 34.85 5.00
CA ALA A 82 -28.54 35.71 4.58
C ALA A 82 -29.79 34.94 4.12
N GLY A 83 -29.69 33.62 3.96
CA GLY A 83 -30.79 32.77 3.47
C GLY A 83 -31.10 32.98 1.99
N GLU A 84 -30.11 33.40 1.21
CA GLU A 84 -30.27 33.62 -0.24
C GLU A 84 -30.37 32.29 -1.00
N GLN A 85 -31.10 32.31 -2.11
CA GLN A 85 -31.11 31.23 -3.10
C GLN A 85 -30.77 31.81 -4.46
N SER A 86 -29.95 31.09 -5.22
CA SER A 86 -29.68 31.47 -6.61
C SER A 86 -30.85 31.03 -7.51
N ASN A 87 -31.12 31.81 -8.56
CA ASN A 87 -32.06 31.42 -9.63
C ASN A 87 -31.47 30.36 -10.59
N ALA A 88 -30.40 29.69 -10.19
CA ALA A 88 -29.70 28.72 -11.02
C ALA A 88 -30.54 27.44 -11.17
N ALA A 89 -30.71 26.98 -12.40
CA ALA A 89 -31.50 25.82 -12.76
C ALA A 89 -30.62 24.66 -13.24
N ALA A 90 -31.19 23.46 -13.32
CA ALA A 90 -30.53 22.33 -13.95
C ALA A 90 -30.20 22.67 -15.41
N GLY A 91 -28.96 22.40 -15.82
CA GLY A 91 -28.40 22.76 -17.13
C GLY A 91 -27.60 24.07 -17.15
N ASP A 92 -27.68 24.89 -16.10
CA ASP A 92 -26.87 26.11 -16.01
C ASP A 92 -25.39 25.76 -15.79
N ILE A 93 -24.52 26.58 -16.38
CA ILE A 93 -23.06 26.48 -16.25
C ILE A 93 -22.58 27.59 -15.34
N VAL A 94 -21.94 27.22 -14.23
CA VAL A 94 -21.47 28.14 -13.18
C VAL A 94 -20.00 27.87 -12.83
N SER A 95 -19.36 28.78 -12.10
CA SER A 95 -18.01 28.61 -11.55
C SER A 95 -17.87 29.43 -10.27
N GLY A 96 -16.82 29.21 -9.49
CA GLY A 96 -16.65 29.75 -8.15
C GLY A 96 -17.07 28.75 -7.08
N ALA A 97 -17.75 29.22 -6.03
CA ALA A 97 -18.24 28.39 -4.93
C ALA A 97 -19.72 28.08 -5.10
N ILE A 98 -20.09 26.80 -5.02
CA ILE A 98 -21.42 26.27 -5.29
C ILE A 98 -21.87 25.45 -4.09
N ALA A 99 -23.00 25.79 -3.47
CA ALA A 99 -23.63 25.01 -2.42
C ALA A 99 -24.89 24.29 -2.92
N LEU A 100 -24.93 22.97 -2.73
CA LEU A 100 -26.17 22.18 -2.85
C LEU A 100 -26.80 22.01 -1.47
N LEU A 101 -28.00 22.55 -1.27
CA LEU A 101 -28.70 22.54 0.01
C LEU A 101 -29.56 21.29 0.17
N ILE A 102 -29.31 20.56 1.27
CA ILE A 102 -29.99 19.31 1.60
C ILE A 102 -30.74 19.49 2.92
N PRO A 103 -32.08 19.54 2.91
CA PRO A 103 -32.85 19.62 4.13
C PRO A 103 -32.84 18.26 4.84
N LEU A 104 -32.46 18.23 6.10
CA LEU A 104 -32.42 17.05 6.96
C LEU A 104 -33.39 17.22 8.14
N PRO A 105 -34.65 16.77 8.00
CA PRO A 105 -35.55 16.60 9.14
C PRO A 105 -34.93 15.73 10.25
N HIS A 106 -35.54 15.76 11.44
CA HIS A 106 -35.17 14.85 12.52
C HIS A 106 -35.19 13.39 12.03
N ALA A 107 -34.09 12.67 12.30
CA ALA A 107 -33.87 11.29 11.88
C ALA A 107 -33.82 11.06 10.35
N ALA A 108 -33.60 12.12 9.55
CA ALA A 108 -33.42 11.98 8.12
C ALA A 108 -31.95 11.66 7.76
N HIS A 109 -31.78 10.90 6.68
CA HIS A 109 -30.49 10.49 6.13
C HIS A 109 -30.32 10.99 4.69
N ALA A 110 -29.16 11.54 4.34
CA ALA A 110 -28.76 11.86 2.98
C ALA A 110 -27.55 11.04 2.58
N VAL A 111 -27.49 10.71 1.29
CA VAL A 111 -26.29 10.15 0.69
C VAL A 111 -25.92 11.00 -0.51
N ALA A 112 -24.63 11.31 -0.58
CA ALA A 112 -23.99 11.88 -1.75
C ALA A 112 -22.85 10.97 -2.21
N ALA A 113 -22.54 11.01 -3.49
CA ALA A 113 -21.37 10.36 -4.05
C ALA A 113 -20.60 11.38 -4.90
N ILE A 114 -19.29 11.43 -4.70
CA ILE A 114 -18.37 12.27 -5.45
C ILE A 114 -17.52 11.32 -6.27
N GLY A 115 -17.71 11.30 -7.58
CA GLY A 115 -16.95 10.46 -8.50
C GLY A 115 -16.05 11.29 -9.40
N SER A 116 -15.13 10.62 -10.10
CA SER A 116 -14.42 11.20 -11.25
C SER A 116 -14.81 10.44 -12.52
N PRO A 117 -15.07 11.13 -13.65
CA PRO A 117 -15.36 10.48 -14.92
C PRO A 117 -14.18 9.64 -15.42
N ARG A 118 -14.48 8.51 -16.04
CA ARG A 118 -13.49 7.62 -16.67
C ARG A 118 -13.40 7.94 -18.17
N ASP A 119 -12.20 8.13 -18.72
CA ASP A 119 -11.97 8.21 -20.18
C ASP A 119 -12.90 9.17 -20.93
N GLY A 120 -13.26 10.29 -20.29
CA GLY A 120 -14.21 11.27 -20.84
C GLY A 120 -15.68 10.83 -20.83
N GLN A 121 -16.02 9.67 -20.27
CA GLN A 121 -17.40 9.30 -19.97
C GLN A 121 -17.91 10.07 -18.76
N PRO A 122 -19.03 10.80 -18.88
CA PRO A 122 -19.61 11.50 -17.76
C PRO A 122 -20.12 10.51 -16.70
N LEU A 123 -20.08 10.92 -15.44
CA LEU A 123 -20.75 10.19 -14.37
C LEU A 123 -22.25 10.10 -14.67
N ALA A 124 -22.86 8.97 -14.30
CA ALA A 124 -24.31 8.79 -14.41
C ALA A 124 -25.03 10.00 -13.78
N ALA A 125 -26.01 10.57 -14.49
CA ALA A 125 -26.68 11.80 -14.07
C ALA A 125 -27.46 11.66 -12.76
N GLU A 126 -27.90 10.45 -12.44
CA GLU A 126 -28.64 10.12 -11.21
C GLU A 126 -27.93 9.03 -10.41
N LEU A 127 -28.02 9.13 -9.09
CA LEU A 127 -27.51 8.13 -8.16
C LEU A 127 -28.69 7.41 -7.49
N ASP A 128 -28.93 6.17 -7.90
CA ASP A 128 -29.93 5.33 -7.25
C ASP A 128 -29.49 4.99 -5.82
N ARG A 129 -30.28 5.40 -4.82
CA ARG A 129 -30.02 5.10 -3.40
C ARG A 129 -29.90 3.60 -3.14
N SER A 130 -30.66 2.77 -3.87
CA SER A 130 -30.66 1.31 -3.68
C SER A 130 -29.33 0.67 -4.10
N ALA A 131 -28.63 1.30 -5.03
CA ALA A 131 -27.32 0.89 -5.52
C ALA A 131 -26.15 1.38 -4.66
N VAL A 132 -26.38 2.26 -3.67
CA VAL A 132 -25.32 2.75 -2.77
C VAL A 132 -25.32 1.94 -1.47
N PRO A 133 -24.27 1.13 -1.19
CA PRO A 133 -24.17 0.42 0.07
C PRO A 133 -24.14 1.38 1.27
N ARG A 134 -24.65 0.96 2.43
CA ARG A 134 -24.47 1.72 3.68
C ARG A 134 -22.99 1.81 4.04
N ILE A 135 -22.58 2.91 4.67
CA ILE A 135 -21.18 3.12 5.05
C ILE A 135 -20.61 1.98 5.90
N GLU A 136 -21.40 1.40 6.81
CA GLU A 136 -20.96 0.23 7.58
C GLU A 136 -20.63 -0.98 6.71
N SER A 137 -21.41 -1.20 5.64
CA SER A 137 -21.15 -2.28 4.69
C SER A 137 -19.86 -2.02 3.90
N ILE A 138 -19.63 -0.77 3.49
CA ILE A 138 -18.39 -0.35 2.84
C ILE A 138 -17.20 -0.57 3.79
N GLY A 139 -17.32 -0.15 5.06
CA GLY A 139 -16.29 -0.34 6.08
C GLY A 139 -16.02 -1.82 6.41
N ARG A 140 -17.05 -2.68 6.39
CA ARG A 140 -16.87 -4.15 6.47
C ARG A 140 -16.11 -4.69 5.25
N GLY A 141 -16.45 -4.23 4.05
CA GLY A 141 -15.77 -4.60 2.81
C GLY A 141 -14.28 -4.23 2.84
N TRP A 142 -13.95 -3.00 3.23
CA TRP A 142 -12.56 -2.58 3.41
C TRP A 142 -11.80 -3.43 4.42
N ARG A 143 -12.40 -3.70 5.59
CA ARG A 143 -11.77 -4.57 6.58
C ARG A 143 -11.53 -5.97 6.04
N ALA A 144 -12.45 -6.53 5.25
CA ALA A 144 -12.26 -7.82 4.62
C ALA A 144 -11.10 -7.80 3.60
N HIS A 145 -11.02 -6.79 2.74
CA HIS A 145 -9.93 -6.65 1.77
C HIS A 145 -8.55 -6.40 2.40
N LEU A 146 -8.50 -5.63 3.49
CA LEU A 146 -7.26 -5.35 4.19
C LEU A 146 -6.81 -6.54 5.05
N ALA A 147 -7.74 -7.31 5.61
CA ALA A 147 -7.42 -8.51 6.39
C ALA A 147 -6.80 -9.65 5.55
N THR A 148 -6.99 -9.63 4.23
CA THR A 148 -6.32 -10.57 3.30
C THR A 148 -5.01 -10.04 2.76
N SER A 149 -4.59 -8.84 3.17
CA SER A 149 -3.32 -8.23 2.79
C SER A 149 -2.31 -8.34 3.95
N PRO A 150 -1.00 -8.29 3.67
CA PRO A 150 0.03 -8.32 4.71
C PRO A 150 -0.12 -7.19 5.72
N GLU A 151 0.10 -7.48 7.00
CA GLU A 151 0.24 -6.43 8.01
C GLU A 151 1.70 -6.02 8.15
N LEU A 152 1.97 -4.73 7.91
CA LEU A 152 3.32 -4.20 7.80
C LEU A 152 3.53 -3.09 8.83
N ARG A 153 4.35 -3.36 9.85
CA ARG A 153 4.70 -2.40 10.90
C ARG A 153 6.20 -2.18 10.91
N SER A 154 6.65 -1.12 10.25
CA SER A 154 8.06 -0.78 10.08
C SER A 154 8.72 -0.15 11.31
N GLY A 155 7.95 0.12 12.37
CA GLY A 155 8.37 0.92 13.52
C GLY A 155 8.27 2.44 13.27
N VAL A 156 8.03 2.86 12.02
CA VAL A 156 7.88 4.26 11.62
C VAL A 156 6.41 4.56 11.34
N ARG A 157 5.69 5.11 12.33
CA ARG A 157 4.23 5.33 12.27
C ARG A 157 3.75 6.03 11.00
N ARG A 158 4.47 7.06 10.54
CA ARG A 158 4.10 7.81 9.33
C ARG A 158 4.19 6.96 8.06
N ARG A 159 5.20 6.09 7.97
CA ARG A 159 5.38 5.15 6.87
C ARG A 159 4.27 4.10 6.86
N ASP A 160 3.95 3.54 8.03
CA ASP A 160 2.90 2.54 8.17
C ASP A 160 1.50 3.10 7.82
N ALA A 161 1.22 4.35 8.22
CA ALA A 161 0.01 5.05 7.84
C ALA A 161 -0.07 5.27 6.33
N MET A 162 0.99 5.84 5.73
CA MET A 162 1.04 6.11 4.29
C MET A 162 0.92 4.83 3.47
N LEU A 163 1.57 3.75 3.88
CA LEU A 163 1.46 2.45 3.20
C LEU A 163 0.02 1.94 3.17
N ARG A 164 -0.72 2.06 4.27
CA ARG A 164 -2.13 1.65 4.31
C ARG A 164 -3.00 2.53 3.42
N GLU A 165 -2.76 3.84 3.42
CA GLU A 165 -3.48 4.80 2.56
C GLU A 165 -3.23 4.51 1.08
N GLN A 166 -1.97 4.35 0.68
CA GLN A 166 -1.62 4.08 -0.72
C GLN A 166 -2.04 2.68 -1.16
N LEU A 167 -2.08 1.69 -0.26
CA LEU A 167 -2.67 0.39 -0.56
C LEU A 167 -4.17 0.52 -0.82
N ALA A 168 -4.90 1.38 -0.10
CA ALA A 168 -6.30 1.63 -0.38
C ALA A 168 -6.49 2.27 -1.78
N ASP A 169 -5.63 3.22 -2.17
CA ASP A 169 -5.62 3.78 -3.53
C ASP A 169 -5.42 2.69 -4.60
N VAL A 170 -4.45 1.80 -4.39
CA VAL A 170 -4.15 0.66 -5.28
C VAL A 170 -5.30 -0.36 -5.33
N LEU A 171 -5.92 -0.65 -4.18
CA LEU A 171 -7.02 -1.62 -4.05
C LEU A 171 -8.33 -1.12 -4.63
N MET A 172 -8.57 0.19 -4.62
CA MET A 172 -9.67 0.73 -5.39
C MET A 172 -9.45 0.26 -6.84
N GLY A 173 -8.25 0.38 -7.41
CA GLY A 173 -7.89 -0.35 -8.62
C GLY A 173 -7.20 0.39 -9.78
N PRO A 174 -6.88 -0.36 -10.85
CA PRO A 174 -6.07 0.03 -12.02
C PRO A 174 -6.84 0.75 -13.14
N ASP A 175 -8.18 0.82 -13.05
CA ASP A 175 -9.06 1.35 -14.10
C ASP A 175 -9.02 2.88 -14.27
N TRP A 176 -8.19 3.58 -13.50
CA TRP A 176 -8.22 5.05 -13.42
C TRP A 176 -6.84 5.66 -13.61
N GLY A 177 -6.71 6.42 -14.69
CA GLY A 177 -5.55 7.27 -14.95
C GLY A 177 -4.25 6.50 -15.19
N VAL A 178 -4.34 5.23 -15.58
CA VAL A 178 -3.18 4.42 -15.96
C VAL A 178 -3.19 4.24 -17.48
N ASP A 179 -2.59 5.20 -18.17
CA ASP A 179 -2.72 5.35 -19.63
C ASP A 179 -1.82 4.39 -20.42
N ASP A 180 -0.94 3.63 -19.77
CA ASP A 180 0.00 2.73 -20.45
C ASP A 180 0.28 1.41 -19.71
N ALA A 181 0.88 0.46 -20.45
CA ALA A 181 1.16 -0.87 -19.95
C ALA A 181 2.13 -0.89 -18.75
N ALA A 182 3.00 0.12 -18.62
CA ALA A 182 3.97 0.18 -17.52
C ALA A 182 3.26 0.50 -16.20
N GLY A 183 2.33 1.45 -16.23
CA GLY A 183 1.52 1.78 -15.07
C GLY A 183 0.63 0.62 -14.64
N VAL A 184 -0.01 -0.09 -15.58
CA VAL A 184 -0.89 -1.24 -15.24
C VAL A 184 -0.06 -2.37 -14.63
N ALA A 185 1.15 -2.60 -15.16
CA ALA A 185 2.07 -3.59 -14.61
C ALA A 185 2.59 -3.20 -13.22
N THR A 186 2.74 -1.90 -12.95
CA THR A 186 3.09 -1.39 -11.62
C THR A 186 1.96 -1.66 -10.61
N VAL A 187 0.70 -1.43 -11.00
CA VAL A 187 -0.45 -1.75 -10.13
C VAL A 187 -0.55 -3.27 -9.89
N ALA A 188 -0.39 -4.08 -10.94
CA ALA A 188 -0.41 -5.54 -10.83
C ALA A 188 0.70 -6.08 -9.91
N GLU A 189 1.93 -5.55 -10.01
CA GLU A 189 3.02 -5.93 -9.09
C GLU A 189 2.67 -5.55 -7.64
N ALA A 190 2.16 -4.34 -7.39
CA ALA A 190 1.78 -3.91 -6.05
C ALA A 190 0.71 -4.81 -5.42
N LEU A 191 -0.37 -5.10 -6.17
CA LEU A 191 -1.44 -6.01 -5.73
C LEU A 191 -0.90 -7.41 -5.43
N ALA A 192 -0.07 -7.96 -6.31
CA ALA A 192 0.48 -9.29 -6.15
C ALA A 192 1.40 -9.40 -4.93
N ARG A 193 2.22 -8.38 -4.65
CA ARG A 193 3.05 -8.31 -3.43
C ARG A 193 2.21 -8.23 -2.15
N CYS A 194 0.99 -7.72 -2.24
CA CYS A 194 0.01 -7.74 -1.15
C CYS A 194 -0.88 -8.99 -1.15
N GLY A 195 -0.55 -10.02 -1.92
CA GLY A 195 -1.31 -11.29 -1.96
C GLY A 195 -2.64 -11.19 -2.71
N ARG A 196 -2.90 -10.07 -3.38
CA ARG A 196 -4.16 -9.77 -4.07
C ARG A 196 -4.13 -10.19 -5.54
N VAL A 197 -3.66 -11.41 -5.79
CA VAL A 197 -3.65 -12.01 -7.14
C VAL A 197 -5.06 -12.31 -7.65
N ASP A 198 -6.06 -12.35 -6.76
CA ASP A 198 -7.50 -12.44 -7.06
C ASP A 198 -8.01 -11.20 -7.82
N LEU A 199 -7.36 -10.05 -7.64
CA LEU A 199 -7.69 -8.80 -8.33
C LEU A 199 -6.88 -8.61 -9.63
N GLY A 200 -6.34 -9.70 -10.17
CA GLY A 200 -5.41 -9.73 -11.31
C GLY A 200 -5.98 -9.36 -12.68
N GLU A 201 -7.18 -8.80 -12.78
CA GLU A 201 -7.79 -8.37 -14.06
C GLU A 201 -6.85 -7.45 -14.87
N ALA A 202 -6.10 -6.59 -14.17
CA ALA A 202 -5.05 -5.76 -14.78
C ALA A 202 -3.95 -6.59 -15.46
N LEU A 203 -3.49 -7.65 -14.80
CA LEU A 203 -2.46 -8.52 -15.37
C LEU A 203 -3.04 -9.30 -16.55
N ASP A 204 -4.22 -9.92 -16.42
CA ASP A 204 -4.87 -10.65 -17.52
C ASP A 204 -5.07 -9.76 -18.76
N THR A 205 -5.47 -8.50 -18.55
CA THR A 205 -5.57 -7.50 -19.63
C THR A 205 -4.22 -7.29 -20.31
N LEU A 206 -3.15 -7.06 -19.53
CA LEU A 206 -1.80 -6.91 -20.06
C LEU A 206 -1.32 -8.13 -20.84
N LEU A 207 -1.54 -9.34 -20.31
CA LEU A 207 -1.13 -10.58 -20.98
C LEU A 207 -1.77 -10.69 -22.37
N ASN A 208 -3.04 -10.28 -22.51
CA ASN A 208 -3.77 -10.29 -23.78
C ASN A 208 -3.33 -9.19 -24.75
N GLU A 209 -2.75 -8.09 -24.26
CA GLU A 209 -2.26 -6.97 -25.07
C GLU A 209 -0.80 -7.12 -25.55
N GLN A 210 -0.11 -8.20 -25.14
CA GLN A 210 1.26 -8.44 -25.58
C GLN A 210 1.33 -8.52 -27.11
N ARG A 211 2.18 -7.66 -27.70
CA ARG A 211 2.38 -7.65 -29.16
C ARG A 211 3.11 -8.92 -29.58
N SER A 212 2.92 -9.33 -30.84
CA SER A 212 3.60 -10.50 -31.42
C SER A 212 5.14 -10.45 -31.38
N ASN A 213 5.73 -9.28 -31.15
CA ASN A 213 7.17 -9.10 -30.99
C ASN A 213 7.66 -9.24 -29.54
N GLY A 214 6.77 -9.51 -28.57
CA GLY A 214 7.01 -9.64 -27.14
C GLY A 214 6.91 -8.35 -26.32
N SER A 215 6.73 -7.19 -26.96
CA SER A 215 6.64 -5.88 -26.29
C SER A 215 5.21 -5.49 -25.92
N PHE A 216 5.10 -4.45 -25.10
CA PHE A 216 3.83 -3.83 -24.73
C PHE A 216 3.72 -2.41 -25.31
N ALA A 217 2.50 -1.89 -25.39
CA ALA A 217 2.24 -0.53 -25.83
C ALA A 217 2.54 0.47 -24.70
N ALA A 218 3.61 1.24 -24.87
CA ALA A 218 4.01 2.31 -23.94
C ALA A 218 4.93 3.31 -24.66
N ALA A 219 5.14 4.48 -24.04
CA ALA A 219 6.14 5.45 -24.50
C ALA A 219 7.56 4.88 -24.42
N ASP A 220 7.83 4.08 -23.39
CA ASP A 220 9.04 3.25 -23.25
C ASP A 220 8.68 1.76 -23.21
N PRO A 221 8.71 1.07 -24.38
CA PRO A 221 8.41 -0.36 -24.43
C PRO A 221 9.43 -1.25 -23.67
N VAL A 222 10.68 -0.82 -23.49
CA VAL A 222 11.70 -1.61 -22.79
C VAL A 222 11.44 -1.57 -21.29
N GLY A 223 11.23 -0.38 -20.73
CA GLY A 223 10.83 -0.21 -19.33
C GLY A 223 9.50 -0.90 -19.03
N ALA A 224 8.50 -0.77 -19.90
CA ALA A 224 7.21 -1.45 -19.75
C ALA A 224 7.36 -2.97 -19.72
N THR A 225 8.13 -3.56 -20.65
CA THR A 225 8.36 -5.02 -20.64
C THR A 225 9.11 -5.47 -19.39
N ALA A 226 10.12 -4.73 -18.91
CA ALA A 226 10.81 -5.06 -17.67
C ALA A 226 9.88 -5.03 -16.45
N GLN A 227 9.00 -4.02 -16.38
CA GLN A 227 8.00 -3.89 -15.32
C GLN A 227 6.96 -5.02 -15.36
N VAL A 228 6.55 -5.47 -16.55
CA VAL A 228 5.67 -6.65 -16.70
C VAL A 228 6.35 -7.93 -16.20
N LEU A 229 7.65 -8.14 -16.47
CA LEU A 229 8.36 -9.31 -15.92
C LEU A 229 8.37 -9.31 -14.39
N ARG A 230 8.54 -8.14 -13.76
CA ARG A 230 8.45 -7.99 -12.30
C ARG A 230 7.04 -8.30 -11.79
N ALA A 231 6.02 -7.78 -12.44
CA ALA A 231 4.63 -8.07 -12.10
C ALA A 231 4.34 -9.58 -12.18
N ILE A 232 4.79 -10.26 -13.24
CA ILE A 232 4.68 -11.71 -13.40
C ILE A 232 5.35 -12.45 -12.22
N GLY A 233 6.58 -12.06 -11.87
CA GLY A 233 7.31 -12.66 -10.75
C GLY A 233 6.57 -12.46 -9.42
N ALA A 234 6.09 -11.25 -9.15
CA ALA A 234 5.31 -10.96 -7.96
C ALA A 234 3.98 -11.74 -7.93
N THR A 235 3.31 -11.91 -9.07
CA THR A 235 2.08 -12.72 -9.16
C THR A 235 2.36 -14.19 -8.87
N TRP A 236 3.48 -14.73 -9.35
CA TRP A 236 3.93 -16.05 -8.94
C TRP A 236 4.14 -16.10 -7.42
N SER A 237 4.90 -15.18 -6.84
CA SER A 237 5.10 -15.09 -5.39
C SER A 237 3.78 -14.92 -4.61
N GLY A 238 2.78 -14.29 -5.20
CA GLY A 238 1.49 -13.98 -4.58
C GLY A 238 0.52 -15.15 -4.42
N GLY A 239 0.82 -16.35 -4.94
CA GLY A 239 -0.01 -17.54 -4.65
C GLY A 239 -0.71 -18.19 -5.84
N VAL A 240 -0.56 -17.69 -7.07
CA VAL A 240 -1.32 -18.23 -8.22
C VAL A 240 -1.06 -19.71 -8.50
N SER A 241 -2.04 -20.40 -9.09
CA SER A 241 -1.95 -21.82 -9.43
C SER A 241 -0.83 -22.13 -10.45
N GLY A 242 -0.41 -23.40 -10.51
CA GLY A 242 0.57 -23.86 -11.49
C GLY A 242 0.16 -23.59 -12.94
N ASP A 243 -1.12 -23.82 -13.28
CA ASP A 243 -1.66 -23.56 -14.62
C ASP A 243 -1.57 -22.08 -15.01
N ALA A 244 -1.86 -21.17 -14.07
CA ALA A 244 -1.65 -19.75 -14.30
C ALA A 244 -0.16 -19.43 -14.47
N GLY A 245 0.72 -20.07 -13.68
CA GLY A 245 2.17 -19.97 -13.80
C GLY A 245 2.69 -20.29 -15.21
N VAL A 246 2.16 -21.34 -15.87
CA VAL A 246 2.56 -21.70 -17.24
C VAL A 246 2.28 -20.56 -18.21
N ARG A 247 1.06 -19.99 -18.17
CA ARG A 247 0.69 -18.84 -19.01
C ARG A 247 1.58 -17.62 -18.76
N LEU A 248 1.86 -17.35 -17.49
CA LEU A 248 2.76 -16.26 -17.09
C LEU A 248 4.17 -16.46 -17.65
N LEU A 249 4.68 -17.70 -17.62
CA LEU A 249 6.01 -18.01 -18.12
C LEU A 249 6.11 -17.86 -19.65
N GLU A 250 5.06 -18.20 -20.40
CA GLU A 250 5.01 -17.98 -21.86
C GLU A 250 5.16 -16.49 -22.20
N VAL A 251 4.40 -15.63 -21.52
CA VAL A 251 4.46 -14.17 -21.70
C VAL A 251 5.82 -13.63 -21.28
N ALA A 252 6.37 -14.12 -20.17
CA ALA A 252 7.71 -13.75 -19.70
C ALA A 252 8.81 -14.13 -20.71
N ALA A 253 8.73 -15.31 -21.31
CA ALA A 253 9.67 -15.77 -22.33
C ALA A 253 9.63 -14.90 -23.60
N LEU A 254 8.43 -14.47 -24.04
CA LEU A 254 8.27 -13.55 -25.16
C LEU A 254 8.81 -12.14 -24.83
N GLY A 255 8.55 -11.65 -23.62
CA GLY A 255 9.11 -10.37 -23.14
C GLY A 255 10.63 -10.39 -23.07
N ALA A 256 11.20 -11.47 -22.53
CA ALA A 256 12.64 -11.72 -22.53
C ALA A 256 13.23 -11.73 -23.95
N HIS A 257 12.57 -12.41 -24.89
CA HIS A 257 12.98 -12.42 -26.29
C HIS A 257 12.97 -11.02 -26.91
N PHE A 258 11.98 -10.19 -26.59
CA PHE A 258 11.94 -8.78 -27.01
C PHE A 258 13.15 -8.01 -26.49
N LEU A 259 13.42 -8.07 -25.17
CA LEU A 259 14.53 -7.39 -24.52
C LEU A 259 15.90 -7.82 -25.11
N ASP A 260 16.02 -9.08 -25.50
CA ASP A 260 17.25 -9.65 -26.08
C ASP A 260 17.55 -9.21 -27.52
N ARG A 261 16.60 -8.58 -28.22
CA ARG A 261 16.80 -8.17 -29.63
C ARG A 261 17.91 -7.14 -29.74
N ARG A 262 18.78 -7.32 -30.75
CA ARG A 262 19.93 -6.43 -31.01
C ARG A 262 19.56 -4.95 -31.09
N ARG A 263 18.41 -4.63 -31.70
CA ARG A 263 17.91 -3.25 -31.83
C ARG A 263 17.58 -2.57 -30.50
N ASN A 264 17.35 -3.34 -29.43
CA ASN A 264 16.97 -2.85 -28.11
C ASN A 264 18.16 -2.72 -27.15
N ARG A 265 19.37 -3.17 -27.54
CA ARG A 265 20.54 -3.24 -26.64
C ARG A 265 20.89 -1.90 -25.97
N ALA A 266 20.78 -0.78 -26.70
CA ALA A 266 21.09 0.53 -26.15
C ALA A 266 20.11 0.94 -25.03
N ALA A 267 18.81 0.75 -25.27
CA ALA A 267 17.77 1.04 -24.27
C ALA A 267 17.83 0.08 -23.07
N VAL A 268 18.12 -1.21 -23.32
CA VAL A 268 18.33 -2.19 -22.24
C VAL A 268 19.55 -1.82 -21.40
N ALA A 269 20.65 -1.36 -22.02
CA ALA A 269 21.83 -0.94 -21.29
C ALA A 269 21.58 0.31 -20.43
N SER A 270 20.75 1.26 -20.87
CA SER A 270 20.37 2.42 -20.05
C SER A 270 19.46 2.08 -18.87
N LEU A 271 18.76 0.95 -18.92
CA LEU A 271 17.84 0.46 -17.88
C LEU A 271 18.37 -0.85 -17.26
N GLY A 272 19.69 -1.01 -17.20
CA GLY A 272 20.32 -2.30 -16.90
C GLY A 272 19.88 -2.92 -15.56
N SER A 273 19.71 -2.09 -14.52
CA SER A 273 19.28 -2.58 -13.20
C SER A 273 17.81 -3.00 -13.20
N GLU A 274 16.93 -2.20 -13.79
CA GLU A 274 15.50 -2.49 -13.90
C GLU A 274 15.25 -3.74 -14.74
N VAL A 275 15.94 -3.86 -15.87
CA VAL A 275 15.85 -5.03 -16.75
C VAL A 275 16.43 -6.26 -16.07
N SER A 276 17.58 -6.15 -15.39
CA SER A 276 18.14 -7.27 -14.63
C SER A 276 17.19 -7.72 -13.52
N PHE A 277 16.55 -6.79 -12.81
CA PHE A 277 15.62 -7.16 -11.75
C PHE A 277 14.37 -7.83 -12.32
N GLY A 278 13.84 -7.35 -13.45
CA GLY A 278 12.74 -8.02 -14.15
C GLY A 278 13.08 -9.46 -14.56
N PHE A 279 14.27 -9.71 -15.09
CA PHE A 279 14.74 -11.08 -15.33
C PHE A 279 14.84 -11.90 -14.05
N GLU A 280 15.37 -11.30 -12.98
CA GLU A 280 15.53 -11.99 -11.71
C GLU A 280 14.20 -12.43 -11.10
N SER A 281 13.16 -11.59 -11.18
CA SER A 281 11.82 -11.87 -10.66
C SER A 281 11.17 -13.11 -11.28
N VAL A 282 11.54 -13.49 -12.50
CA VAL A 282 10.94 -14.65 -13.22
C VAL A 282 11.82 -15.91 -13.22
N ILE A 283 13.03 -15.86 -12.65
CA ILE A 283 13.89 -17.05 -12.53
C ILE A 283 13.19 -18.13 -11.69
N GLY A 284 12.64 -17.73 -10.54
CA GLY A 284 12.02 -18.67 -9.62
C GLY A 284 10.80 -19.36 -10.21
N LEU A 285 9.97 -18.61 -10.96
CA LEU A 285 8.85 -19.15 -11.74
C LEU A 285 9.31 -20.21 -12.73
N ALA A 286 10.34 -19.92 -13.54
CA ALA A 286 10.85 -20.87 -14.52
C ALA A 286 11.41 -22.13 -13.86
N GLU A 287 12.13 -22.00 -12.74
CA GLU A 287 12.65 -23.15 -12.00
C GLU A 287 11.54 -24.02 -11.41
N ASP A 288 10.53 -23.40 -10.77
CA ASP A 288 9.44 -24.13 -10.12
C ASP A 288 8.55 -24.87 -11.12
N LEU A 289 8.47 -24.38 -12.36
CA LEU A 289 7.78 -25.04 -13.47
C LEU A 289 8.67 -26.06 -14.22
N GLY A 290 9.91 -26.28 -13.77
CA GLY A 290 10.84 -27.26 -14.36
C GLY A 290 11.60 -26.77 -15.59
N GLU A 291 11.44 -25.51 -15.99
CA GLU A 291 12.07 -24.88 -17.15
C GLU A 291 13.50 -24.39 -16.85
N SER A 292 14.37 -25.34 -16.46
CA SER A 292 15.73 -25.07 -15.98
C SER A 292 16.64 -24.40 -17.02
N GLU A 293 16.46 -24.69 -18.31
CA GLU A 293 17.21 -24.03 -19.38
C GLU A 293 16.82 -22.56 -19.52
N LEU A 294 15.53 -22.26 -19.44
CA LEU A 294 15.01 -20.89 -19.51
C LEU A 294 15.46 -20.08 -18.29
N ALA A 295 15.35 -20.66 -17.09
CA ALA A 295 15.89 -20.07 -15.86
C ALA A 295 17.38 -19.75 -15.98
N SER A 296 18.17 -20.66 -16.55
CA SER A 296 19.61 -20.47 -16.78
C SER A 296 19.90 -19.32 -17.75
N ARG A 297 19.07 -19.16 -18.80
CA ARG A 297 19.17 -18.01 -19.73
C ARG A 297 18.87 -16.69 -19.02
N PHE A 298 17.82 -16.65 -18.18
CA PHE A 298 17.52 -15.45 -17.38
C PHE A 298 18.67 -15.09 -16.44
N ARG A 299 19.23 -16.07 -15.71
CA ARG A 299 20.42 -15.86 -14.86
C ARG A 299 21.61 -15.31 -15.64
N GLN A 300 21.89 -15.86 -16.83
CA GLN A 300 22.96 -15.35 -17.69
C GLN A 300 22.74 -13.90 -18.11
N ARG A 301 21.48 -13.49 -18.35
CA ARG A 301 21.13 -12.11 -18.65
C ARG A 301 21.32 -11.19 -17.44
N CYS A 302 20.90 -11.60 -16.25
CA CYS A 302 21.19 -10.84 -15.03
C CYS A 302 22.70 -10.64 -14.85
N LEU A 303 23.51 -11.69 -15.00
CA LEU A 303 24.96 -11.59 -14.90
C LEU A 303 25.57 -10.62 -15.94
N ALA A 304 25.04 -10.58 -17.16
CA ALA A 304 25.52 -9.70 -18.22
C ALA A 304 25.14 -8.22 -18.00
N LEU A 305 24.00 -7.97 -17.35
CA LEU A 305 23.52 -6.62 -17.03
C LEU A 305 24.05 -6.11 -15.68
N GLY A 306 24.57 -7.00 -14.83
CA GLY A 306 24.91 -6.73 -13.44
C GLY A 306 23.76 -7.11 -12.50
N VAL A 307 24.05 -7.36 -11.22
CA VAL A 307 23.00 -7.69 -10.24
C VAL A 307 22.05 -6.49 -10.11
N GLY A 308 20.82 -6.65 -10.59
CA GLY A 308 19.76 -5.67 -10.39
C GLY A 308 19.48 -5.49 -8.91
N SER A 309 19.33 -4.24 -8.48
CA SER A 309 18.82 -3.93 -7.14
C SER A 309 17.32 -3.67 -7.21
N PRO A 310 16.51 -4.30 -6.34
CA PRO A 310 15.09 -3.98 -6.25
C PRO A 310 14.86 -2.64 -5.52
N LEU A 311 15.91 -2.04 -4.97
CA LEU A 311 15.90 -0.78 -4.20
C LEU A 311 16.45 0.42 -4.98
N VAL A 312 16.43 0.37 -6.32
CA VAL A 312 16.79 1.54 -7.14
C VAL A 312 15.77 2.68 -6.93
N GLY A 313 16.29 3.92 -6.89
CA GLY A 313 15.50 5.13 -6.71
C GLY A 313 15.31 5.54 -5.25
N ALA A 314 14.46 6.54 -5.05
CA ALA A 314 14.20 7.15 -3.74
C ALA A 314 13.56 6.16 -2.74
N ARG A 315 13.97 6.26 -1.48
CA ARG A 315 13.42 5.45 -0.37
C ARG A 315 11.96 5.80 -0.09
N ALA A 316 11.24 4.89 0.57
CA ALA A 316 9.86 5.15 0.98
C ALA A 316 9.73 6.46 1.78
N ASP A 317 10.63 6.70 2.73
CA ASP A 317 10.60 7.91 3.58
C ASP A 317 10.94 9.19 2.80
N GLU A 318 11.82 9.11 1.80
CA GLU A 318 12.12 10.23 0.91
C GLU A 318 10.91 10.59 0.03
N ARG A 319 10.18 9.57 -0.45
CA ARG A 319 8.91 9.78 -1.19
C ARG A 319 7.84 10.40 -0.30
N ILE A 320 7.72 9.95 0.95
CA ILE A 320 6.81 10.55 1.94
C ILE A 320 7.17 12.01 2.21
N ALA A 321 8.46 12.31 2.37
CA ALA A 321 8.93 13.67 2.57
C ALA A 321 8.61 14.57 1.36
N ALA A 322 8.81 14.06 0.14
CA ALA A 322 8.50 14.76 -1.10
C ALA A 322 6.99 15.03 -1.30
N LEU A 323 6.12 14.15 -0.78
CA LEU A 323 4.67 14.34 -0.79
C LEU A 323 4.23 15.51 0.11
N GLY A 324 5.01 15.83 1.15
CA GLY A 324 4.73 16.93 2.07
C GLY A 324 3.42 16.70 2.85
N GLY A 325 2.45 17.59 2.67
CA GLY A 325 1.11 17.49 3.25
C GLY A 325 0.06 16.88 2.30
N GLY A 326 0.46 16.38 1.13
CA GLY A 326 -0.44 15.73 0.19
C GLY A 326 -0.95 14.37 0.68
N LEU A 327 -2.11 13.95 0.15
CA LEU A 327 -2.78 12.69 0.52
C LEU A 327 -2.52 11.55 -0.48
N SER A 328 -2.12 11.85 -1.71
CA SER A 328 -1.86 10.85 -2.76
C SER A 328 -0.73 11.30 -3.67
N PHE A 329 0.00 10.34 -4.23
CA PHE A 329 1.08 10.63 -5.16
C PHE A 329 0.54 11.07 -6.53
N ALA A 330 1.25 11.98 -7.17
CA ALA A 330 0.85 12.58 -8.44
C ALA A 330 1.76 12.18 -9.61
N ASP A 331 1.20 12.18 -10.82
CA ASP A 331 1.94 12.04 -12.07
C ASP A 331 2.77 13.29 -12.41
N ALA A 332 3.45 13.27 -13.56
CA ALA A 332 4.26 14.41 -14.02
C ALA A 332 3.44 15.68 -14.30
N ALA A 333 2.12 15.57 -14.47
CA ALA A 333 1.21 16.68 -14.66
C ALA A 333 0.58 17.17 -13.33
N GLY A 334 0.96 16.57 -12.20
CA GLY A 334 0.45 16.93 -10.87
C GLY A 334 -0.92 16.34 -10.55
N ARG A 335 -1.41 15.38 -11.35
CA ARG A 335 -2.69 14.70 -11.13
C ARG A 335 -2.50 13.47 -10.24
N PRO A 336 -3.39 13.14 -9.30
CA PRO A 336 -3.32 11.90 -8.53
C PRO A 336 -3.14 10.67 -9.45
N SER A 337 -2.25 9.75 -9.06
CA SER A 337 -1.85 8.63 -9.92
C SER A 337 -1.73 7.34 -9.12
N VAL A 338 -2.64 6.40 -9.40
CA VAL A 338 -2.62 5.05 -8.79
C VAL A 338 -1.32 4.32 -9.11
N ALA A 339 -0.74 4.52 -10.30
CA ALA A 339 0.56 3.95 -10.65
C ALA A 339 1.68 4.47 -9.72
N GLN A 340 1.63 5.73 -9.27
CA GLN A 340 2.60 6.27 -8.32
C GLN A 340 2.37 5.78 -6.89
N SER A 341 1.11 5.61 -6.47
CA SER A 341 0.75 4.93 -5.22
C SER A 341 1.25 3.48 -5.23
N ALA A 342 1.05 2.75 -6.33
CA ALA A 342 1.54 1.39 -6.54
C ALA A 342 3.08 1.32 -6.49
N ALA A 343 3.78 2.25 -7.17
CA ALA A 343 5.23 2.33 -7.10
C ALA A 343 5.74 2.55 -5.67
N PHE A 344 5.03 3.35 -4.87
CA PHE A 344 5.32 3.51 -3.44
C PHE A 344 5.07 2.21 -2.65
N VAL A 345 3.95 1.52 -2.85
CA VAL A 345 3.65 0.23 -2.19
C VAL A 345 4.72 -0.81 -2.52
N ILE A 346 5.11 -0.93 -3.79
CA ILE A 346 6.20 -1.82 -4.22
C ILE A 346 7.49 -1.47 -3.49
N ARG A 347 7.86 -0.17 -3.46
CA ARG A 347 9.08 0.27 -2.80
C ARG A 347 9.05 -0.04 -1.30
N ALA A 348 7.97 0.33 -0.62
CA ALA A 348 7.81 0.14 0.81
C ALA A 348 7.83 -1.34 1.21
N THR A 349 7.18 -2.21 0.44
CA THR A 349 7.18 -3.67 0.68
C THR A 349 8.53 -4.30 0.35
N THR A 350 9.21 -3.87 -0.71
CA THR A 350 10.53 -4.39 -1.10
C THR A 350 11.60 -4.06 -0.08
N GLU A 351 11.55 -2.87 0.52
CA GLU A 351 12.45 -2.49 1.61
C GLU A 351 12.28 -3.36 2.86
N LEU A 352 11.11 -3.97 3.07
CA LEU A 352 10.83 -4.85 4.21
C LEU A 352 11.14 -6.31 3.90
N VAL A 353 10.82 -6.77 2.68
CA VAL A 353 11.06 -8.14 2.22
C VAL A 353 11.39 -8.13 0.73
N ALA A 354 12.58 -8.64 0.37
CA ALA A 354 12.93 -8.90 -1.01
C ALA A 354 12.89 -10.40 -1.31
N ASP A 355 11.90 -10.81 -2.09
CA ASP A 355 11.82 -12.15 -2.66
C ASP A 355 12.77 -12.25 -3.87
N ARG A 356 13.88 -12.96 -3.71
CA ARG A 356 14.94 -13.12 -4.73
C ARG A 356 14.86 -14.50 -5.36
N ALA A 357 15.59 -14.72 -6.44
CA ALA A 357 15.59 -16.02 -7.11
C ALA A 357 16.10 -17.19 -6.23
N ASP A 358 16.97 -16.92 -5.25
CA ASP A 358 17.67 -17.95 -4.46
C ASP A 358 17.40 -17.88 -2.94
N ALA A 359 16.81 -16.79 -2.45
CA ALA A 359 16.50 -16.59 -1.04
C ALA A 359 15.43 -15.49 -0.86
N VAL A 360 14.84 -15.42 0.34
CA VAL A 360 14.14 -14.22 0.80
C VAL A 360 15.09 -13.40 1.68
N ASP A 361 15.30 -12.14 1.33
CA ASP A 361 16.08 -11.21 2.15
C ASP A 361 15.17 -10.39 3.05
N LEU A 362 15.43 -10.47 4.36
CA LEU A 362 14.69 -9.80 5.41
C LEU A 362 15.25 -8.40 5.63
N TYR A 363 14.35 -7.42 5.60
CA TYR A 363 14.62 -6.00 5.82
C TYR A 363 15.81 -5.42 5.00
N PRO A 364 15.85 -5.63 3.67
CA PRO A 364 16.93 -5.14 2.82
C PRO A 364 17.00 -3.60 2.74
N GLY A 365 15.95 -2.90 3.16
CA GLY A 365 15.90 -1.44 3.24
C GLY A 365 16.42 -0.84 4.55
N TYR A 366 17.03 -1.65 5.44
CA TYR A 366 17.63 -1.17 6.68
C TYR A 366 18.67 -0.07 6.42
N VAL A 367 18.69 0.92 7.30
CA VAL A 367 19.80 1.88 7.43
C VAL A 367 20.13 2.12 8.89
N ALA A 368 21.34 2.62 9.13
CA ALA A 368 21.87 2.94 10.46
C ALA A 368 20.89 3.69 11.38
N SER A 369 20.20 4.70 10.85
CA SER A 369 19.25 5.54 11.61
C SER A 369 17.97 4.82 12.06
N LEU A 370 17.78 3.56 11.63
CA LEU A 370 16.67 2.69 12.03
C LEU A 370 17.10 1.67 13.10
N ALA A 371 18.33 1.74 13.58
CA ALA A 371 18.78 0.92 14.72
C ALA A 371 17.89 1.16 15.94
N GLY A 372 17.58 0.09 16.68
CA GLY A 372 16.67 0.12 17.83
C GLY A 372 15.17 0.08 17.49
N ASN A 373 14.77 0.37 16.24
CA ASN A 373 13.36 0.26 15.86
C ASN A 373 12.95 -1.20 15.67
N GLU A 374 11.87 -1.59 16.33
CA GLU A 374 11.25 -2.89 16.15
C GLU A 374 10.43 -2.92 14.85
N LEU A 375 10.32 -4.11 14.28
CA LEU A 375 9.64 -4.37 13.01
C LEU A 375 8.80 -5.63 13.17
N ASP A 376 7.55 -5.58 12.74
CA ASP A 376 6.64 -6.73 12.69
C ASP A 376 6.01 -6.82 11.31
N ILE A 377 6.13 -7.98 10.67
CA ILE A 377 5.61 -8.29 9.35
C ILE A 377 4.79 -9.56 9.43
N GLU A 378 3.52 -9.49 9.05
CA GLU A 378 2.61 -10.61 9.06
C GLU A 378 2.09 -10.90 7.66
N SER A 379 2.07 -12.18 7.31
CA SER A 379 1.42 -12.72 6.12
C SER A 379 1.96 -12.19 4.78
N MET A 380 3.25 -11.91 4.66
CA MET A 380 3.87 -11.48 3.40
C MET A 380 3.98 -12.64 2.39
N PRO A 381 3.38 -12.55 1.19
CA PRO A 381 3.56 -13.56 0.15
C PRO A 381 4.98 -13.56 -0.39
N THR A 382 5.52 -14.76 -0.57
CA THR A 382 6.80 -15.02 -1.22
C THR A 382 6.65 -16.24 -2.14
N ARG A 383 7.59 -16.46 -3.03
CA ARG A 383 7.68 -17.67 -3.86
C ARG A 383 7.56 -18.96 -3.03
N TRP A 384 8.09 -18.98 -1.81
CA TRP A 384 8.11 -20.17 -0.96
C TRP A 384 6.86 -20.36 -0.10
N GLY A 385 6.06 -19.32 0.10
CA GLY A 385 4.89 -19.37 0.98
C GLY A 385 4.52 -18.01 1.54
N ILE A 386 3.68 -18.04 2.57
CA ILE A 386 3.34 -16.89 3.40
C ILE A 386 4.36 -16.77 4.53
N LEU A 387 5.11 -15.67 4.55
CA LEU A 387 6.16 -15.37 5.52
C LEU A 387 5.68 -14.33 6.53
N SER A 388 5.86 -14.64 7.81
CA SER A 388 5.76 -13.68 8.90
C SER A 388 7.09 -13.61 9.64
N PHE A 389 7.52 -12.42 10.04
CA PHE A 389 8.70 -12.25 10.88
C PHE A 389 8.65 -10.98 11.72
N SER A 390 9.40 -11.01 12.81
CA SER A 390 9.60 -9.88 13.71
C SER A 390 11.08 -9.66 13.94
N LEU A 391 11.47 -8.39 14.10
CA LEU A 391 12.81 -7.98 14.50
C LEU A 391 12.73 -7.16 15.78
N ARG A 392 13.39 -7.64 16.84
CA ARG A 392 13.41 -7.05 18.19
C ARG A 392 14.84 -6.78 18.61
N TRP A 393 15.10 -5.69 19.33
CA TRP A 393 16.47 -5.34 19.73
C TRP A 393 16.81 -5.80 21.14
N HIS A 394 17.94 -6.49 21.28
CA HIS A 394 18.54 -6.88 22.56
C HIS A 394 19.85 -6.12 22.74
N GLY A 395 19.75 -4.90 23.27
CA GLY A 395 20.85 -3.95 23.28
C GLY A 395 21.23 -3.55 21.85
N ARG A 396 22.49 -3.76 21.47
CA ARG A 396 23.00 -3.39 20.13
C ARG A 396 22.74 -4.43 19.03
N ARG A 397 22.19 -5.60 19.39
CA ARG A 397 22.00 -6.73 18.47
C ARG A 397 20.52 -7.02 18.26
N PRO A 398 20.03 -7.11 17.02
CA PRO A 398 18.66 -7.50 16.75
C PRO A 398 18.50 -9.02 16.77
N ALA A 399 17.38 -9.51 17.30
CA ALA A 399 16.91 -10.87 17.14
C ALA A 399 15.79 -10.89 16.10
N VAL A 400 15.85 -11.87 15.20
CA VAL A 400 14.80 -12.14 14.22
C VAL A 400 14.06 -13.42 14.61
N LEU A 401 12.73 -13.36 14.61
CA LEU A 401 11.82 -14.50 14.75
C LEU A 401 11.05 -14.62 13.44
N TRP A 402 10.93 -15.82 12.88
CA TRP A 402 10.21 -16.01 11.62
C TRP A 402 9.39 -17.30 11.59
N GLU A 403 8.39 -17.30 10.73
CA GLU A 403 7.58 -18.45 10.35
C GLU A 403 7.18 -18.35 8.89
N LEU A 404 7.30 -19.46 8.16
CA LEU A 404 6.91 -19.61 6.76
C LEU A 404 5.90 -20.75 6.65
N SER A 405 4.69 -20.40 6.22
CA SER A 405 3.64 -21.34 5.80
C SER A 405 3.74 -21.60 4.29
N PRO A 406 4.15 -22.80 3.83
CA PRO A 406 4.29 -23.08 2.41
C PRO A 406 2.96 -23.03 1.65
N TRP A 407 3.03 -22.75 0.36
CA TRP A 407 1.88 -22.88 -0.53
C TRP A 407 1.38 -24.33 -0.59
N SER A 408 0.09 -24.55 -0.40
CA SER A 408 -0.50 -25.90 -0.35
C SER A 408 -0.36 -26.69 -1.65
N GLU A 409 -0.43 -26.00 -2.79
CA GLU A 409 -0.42 -26.61 -4.13
C GLU A 409 0.90 -26.37 -4.89
N ARG A 410 1.91 -25.78 -4.24
CA ARG A 410 3.18 -25.45 -4.88
C ARG A 410 4.36 -25.94 -4.05
N SER A 411 5.27 -26.64 -4.70
CA SER A 411 6.53 -27.07 -4.09
C SER A 411 7.67 -26.42 -4.85
N PRO A 412 8.33 -25.41 -4.25
CA PRO A 412 9.50 -24.78 -4.88
C PRO A 412 10.56 -25.83 -5.19
N MET A 413 11.18 -25.75 -6.36
CA MET A 413 12.23 -26.69 -6.77
C MET A 413 13.53 -26.50 -5.98
N ARG A 414 13.78 -25.27 -5.50
CA ARG A 414 14.94 -24.94 -4.67
C ARG A 414 14.61 -24.97 -3.18
N PRO A 415 15.57 -25.39 -2.33
CA PRO A 415 15.44 -25.26 -0.89
C PRO A 415 15.18 -23.80 -0.50
N PHE A 416 14.33 -23.62 0.51
CA PHE A 416 14.10 -22.33 1.13
C PHE A 416 15.39 -21.80 1.78
N ALA A 417 15.59 -20.49 1.68
CA ALA A 417 16.67 -19.79 2.38
C ALA A 417 16.21 -18.39 2.78
N LEU A 418 16.58 -17.98 3.98
CA LEU A 418 16.45 -16.63 4.51
C LEU A 418 17.81 -15.99 4.68
N THR A 419 17.90 -14.70 4.39
CA THR A 419 19.04 -13.84 4.69
C THR A 419 18.56 -12.56 5.35
N CYS A 420 19.48 -11.81 5.95
CA CYS A 420 19.22 -10.47 6.45
C CYS A 420 20.43 -9.60 6.12
N ALA A 421 20.71 -9.52 4.81
CA ALA A 421 22.02 -9.13 4.31
C ALA A 421 22.40 -7.68 4.65
N SER A 422 21.40 -6.82 4.86
CA SER A 422 21.62 -5.41 5.21
C SER A 422 21.95 -5.18 6.69
N ILE A 423 21.71 -6.17 7.56
CA ILE A 423 22.01 -6.11 9.00
C ILE A 423 23.16 -7.05 9.35
N ASP A 424 23.05 -8.32 8.98
CA ASP A 424 24.08 -9.34 9.16
C ASP A 424 24.30 -10.09 7.83
N PRO A 425 25.29 -9.66 7.03
CA PRO A 425 25.61 -10.29 5.74
C PRO A 425 26.02 -11.76 5.83
N THR A 426 26.39 -12.23 7.02
CA THR A 426 26.86 -13.61 7.24
C THR A 426 25.75 -14.55 7.70
N TRP A 427 24.64 -13.99 8.20
CA TRP A 427 23.51 -14.77 8.67
C TRP A 427 22.70 -15.34 7.51
N ARG A 428 22.36 -16.62 7.63
CA ARG A 428 21.47 -17.35 6.73
C ARG A 428 20.77 -18.47 7.49
N SER A 429 19.51 -18.72 7.15
CA SER A 429 18.75 -19.87 7.64
C SER A 429 18.10 -20.63 6.47
N THR A 430 17.88 -21.94 6.64
CA THR A 430 17.06 -22.77 5.75
C THR A 430 15.81 -23.30 6.44
N ASP A 431 15.65 -23.02 7.74
CA ASP A 431 14.54 -23.49 8.54
C ASP A 431 13.30 -22.62 8.28
N ARG A 432 12.13 -23.26 8.18
CA ARG A 432 10.87 -22.55 7.89
C ARG A 432 10.33 -21.78 9.09
N SER A 433 10.78 -22.08 10.29
CA SER A 433 10.50 -21.30 11.48
C SER A 433 11.72 -21.30 12.36
N GLY A 434 11.86 -20.27 13.20
CA GLY A 434 12.96 -20.20 14.15
C GLY A 434 13.21 -18.80 14.66
N GLU A 435 14.22 -18.71 15.52
CA GLU A 435 14.72 -17.46 16.07
C GLU A 435 16.24 -17.41 15.93
N ALA A 436 16.79 -16.22 15.73
CA ALA A 436 18.23 -16.01 15.68
C ALA A 436 18.61 -14.61 16.17
N LEU A 437 19.66 -14.53 17.00
CA LEU A 437 20.29 -13.27 17.37
C LEU A 437 21.35 -12.89 16.34
N LEU A 438 21.09 -11.85 15.55
CA LEU A 438 21.97 -11.36 14.49
C LEU A 438 23.22 -10.68 15.06
N ALA A 439 24.25 -10.51 14.24
CA ALA A 439 25.37 -9.65 14.57
C ALA A 439 24.94 -8.19 14.79
N GLU A 440 25.78 -7.42 15.49
CA GLU A 440 25.59 -5.98 15.57
C GLU A 440 25.79 -5.35 14.18
N PRO A 441 24.86 -4.52 13.69
CA PRO A 441 25.04 -3.83 12.42
C PRO A 441 26.22 -2.85 12.49
N ALA A 442 27.12 -2.93 11.51
CA ALA A 442 28.42 -2.24 11.54
C ALA A 442 28.35 -0.70 11.67
N GLU A 443 27.25 -0.08 11.22
CA GLU A 443 27.07 1.37 11.18
C GLU A 443 25.91 1.85 12.08
N ALA A 444 25.42 1.02 13.00
CA ALA A 444 24.23 1.34 13.79
C ALA A 444 24.39 2.62 14.64
N GLU A 445 23.47 3.58 14.45
CA GLU A 445 23.37 4.79 15.25
C GLU A 445 22.41 4.54 16.41
N PHE A 446 22.94 4.12 17.56
CA PHE A 446 22.17 4.11 18.80
C PHE A 446 22.21 5.50 19.42
N GLU A 447 21.05 6.05 19.78
CA GLU A 447 20.99 7.26 20.59
C GLU A 447 21.77 6.99 21.89
N ALA A 448 22.85 7.75 22.14
CA ALA A 448 23.59 7.61 23.38
C ALA A 448 22.62 7.90 24.53
N PRO A 449 22.61 7.08 25.60
CA PRO A 449 21.76 7.38 26.75
C PRO A 449 22.09 8.81 27.22
N PRO A 450 21.08 9.63 27.60
CA PRO A 450 21.32 10.98 28.07
C PRO A 450 22.36 10.95 29.20
N GLU A 451 23.30 11.91 29.19
CA GLU A 451 24.48 11.97 30.08
C GLU A 451 24.18 11.70 31.57
N PHE A 452 22.95 11.96 32.00
CA PHE A 452 22.47 11.69 33.35
C PHE A 452 22.54 10.21 33.79
N VAL A 453 22.49 9.25 32.85
CA VAL A 453 22.58 7.80 33.18
C VAL A 453 24.05 7.35 33.33
N ALA A 454 24.99 8.04 32.68
CA ALA A 454 26.41 7.73 32.78
C ALA A 454 26.99 8.09 34.16
N GLU A 455 26.50 9.15 34.79
CA GLU A 455 26.94 9.53 36.15
C GLU A 455 26.44 8.57 37.23
N HIS A 456 25.22 8.02 37.12
CA HIS A 456 24.68 7.12 38.14
C HIS A 456 25.33 5.72 38.12
N LEU A 457 25.65 5.20 36.93
CA LEU A 457 26.34 3.90 36.81
C LEU A 457 27.82 3.96 37.17
N LEU A 458 28.43 5.15 37.14
CA LEU A 458 29.80 5.36 37.60
C LEU A 458 29.88 5.71 39.09
N SER A 459 28.84 6.35 39.69
CA SER A 459 28.82 6.66 41.12
C SER A 459 28.56 5.46 42.03
N GLU A 460 27.85 4.42 41.56
CA GLU A 460 27.64 3.20 42.35
C GLU A 460 28.87 2.27 42.40
N SER A 461 29.89 2.55 41.58
CA SER A 461 31.14 1.76 41.56
C SER A 461 32.25 2.33 42.47
N SER A 462 32.07 3.52 43.05
CA SER A 462 33.12 4.22 43.81
C SER A 462 32.94 4.27 45.33
N ASP A 463 31.80 3.86 45.89
CA ASP A 463 31.63 3.82 47.35
C ASP A 463 32.03 2.47 47.95
N GLY A 464 33.34 2.21 47.88
CA GLY A 464 34.00 1.29 48.80
C GLY A 464 34.15 1.95 50.17
N HIS A 465 33.35 1.52 51.15
CA HIS A 465 33.72 1.59 52.57
C HIS A 465 33.58 0.22 53.24
N SER A 466 34.69 -0.18 53.85
CA SER A 466 35.01 -1.47 54.44
C SER A 466 34.48 -1.68 55.87
N HIS A 467 34.19 -2.95 56.16
CA HIS A 467 34.27 -3.66 57.45
C HIS A 467 33.34 -3.32 58.62
N GLY A 468 32.49 -4.30 58.96
CA GLY A 468 31.81 -4.46 60.25
C GLY A 468 31.14 -5.84 60.38
N ASP A 469 31.87 -6.75 61.00
CA ASP A 469 31.59 -8.08 61.59
C ASP A 469 30.24 -8.85 61.51
N TRP A 470 30.43 -10.17 61.58
CA TRP A 470 29.49 -11.30 61.57
C TRP A 470 28.56 -11.44 62.80
N ASN A 471 27.47 -12.19 62.57
CA ASN A 471 26.62 -12.94 63.50
C ASN A 471 25.51 -12.21 64.28
N ALA A 472 24.27 -12.39 63.82
CA ALA A 472 23.15 -12.82 64.67
C ALA A 472 21.95 -13.25 63.81
N VAL A 473 21.60 -14.54 63.88
CA VAL A 473 20.27 -15.06 63.56
C VAL A 473 19.36 -14.74 64.76
N PRO A 474 18.08 -14.40 64.53
CA PRO A 474 17.04 -15.24 65.13
C PRO A 474 15.92 -15.59 64.16
N ASP A 475 15.74 -16.91 64.06
CA ASP A 475 14.49 -17.65 64.03
C ASP A 475 13.24 -16.89 64.49
N PHE A 476 12.19 -16.91 63.66
CA PHE A 476 10.80 -16.98 64.10
C PHE A 476 9.99 -17.78 63.08
N GLY A 477 9.45 -18.90 63.55
CA GLY A 477 8.60 -19.79 62.79
C GLY A 477 7.20 -19.25 62.52
N ASP A 478 6.64 -19.80 61.45
CA ASP A 478 5.37 -20.52 61.42
C ASP A 478 4.20 -19.96 62.24
N THR A 479 3.21 -19.40 61.55
CA THR A 479 1.81 -19.78 61.74
C THR A 479 0.99 -19.46 60.48
N GLY A 480 0.38 -20.48 59.88
CA GLY A 480 -1.06 -20.46 59.63
C GLY A 480 -1.56 -20.15 58.22
N GLU A 481 -1.78 -21.24 57.46
CA GLU A 481 -2.93 -21.49 56.57
C GLU A 481 -4.17 -20.58 56.77
N VAL A 482 -4.79 -20.12 55.67
CA VAL A 482 -6.16 -20.47 55.24
C VAL A 482 -6.32 -20.14 53.73
N ALA A 483 -6.87 -21.09 52.99
CA ALA A 483 -7.25 -21.01 51.59
C ALA A 483 -8.48 -20.11 51.33
N ASP A 484 -8.59 -19.49 50.16
CA ASP A 484 -9.79 -19.69 49.33
C ASP A 484 -9.58 -19.24 47.88
N GLY A 485 -10.30 -19.91 46.99
CA GLY A 485 -10.17 -19.82 45.53
C GLY A 485 -10.88 -18.62 44.89
N GLY A 486 -10.63 -18.45 43.59
CA GLY A 486 -11.31 -17.44 42.78
C GLY A 486 -10.79 -17.39 41.35
N THR A 487 -11.25 -18.31 40.52
CA THR A 487 -11.33 -18.17 39.04
C THR A 487 -12.12 -16.92 38.68
N PHE A 488 -11.63 -16.14 37.71
CA PHE A 488 -12.47 -15.24 36.93
C PHE A 488 -12.13 -15.36 35.44
N SER A 489 -13.23 -15.38 34.68
CA SER A 489 -13.40 -15.57 33.24
C SER A 489 -12.85 -14.44 32.39
#